data_AF-A0A3N5EBW6-F1
#
_entry.id   AF-A0A3N5EBW6-F1
#
_cell.length_a   1.000
_cell.length_b   1.000
_cell.length_c   1.000
_cell.angle_alpha   90.00
_cell.angle_beta   90.00
_cell.angle_gamma   90.00
#
_symmetry.space_group_name_H-M   'P 1'
#
loop_
_entity.id
_entity.type
_entity.pdbx_description
1 polymer ?
#
loop_
_entity_poly.entity_id
_entity_poly.type
_entity_poly.pdbx_seq_one_letter_code
_entity_poly.pdbx_strand_id
1 'polypeptide(L)' 'MRHRKSGRKLKRTASHRSALLRSLSTSLLRHKRITTTVAKAKETRMLVEK' A
#
# COMPACT_ATOMS: atom_id res chain seq x y z
N MET A 1 -7.76 17.04 -13.46
CA MET A 1 -7.13 15.74 -13.79
C MET A 1 -5.81 15.58 -13.04
N ARG A 2 -5.49 14.40 -12.50
CA ARG A 2 -4.25 14.18 -11.74
C ARG A 2 -3.12 13.76 -12.69
N HIS A 3 -2.55 14.70 -13.45
CA HIS A 3 -1.50 14.41 -14.44
C HIS A 3 -0.17 14.02 -13.79
N ARG A 4 0.46 12.95 -14.30
CA ARG A 4 1.82 12.48 -13.94
C ARG A 4 2.06 12.25 -12.43
N LYS A 5 1.02 12.03 -11.62
CA LYS A 5 1.20 11.73 -10.18
C LYS A 5 1.11 10.23 -9.92
N SER A 6 2.18 9.67 -9.41
CA SER A 6 2.24 8.28 -8.93
C SER A 6 1.52 8.10 -7.58
N GLY A 7 1.17 6.85 -7.29
CA GLY A 7 0.58 6.41 -6.03
C GLY A 7 -0.87 6.81 -5.79
N ARG A 8 -1.58 5.98 -5.02
CA ARG A 8 -3.00 6.17 -4.65
C ARG A 8 -3.12 6.84 -3.28
N LYS A 9 -4.15 7.69 -3.11
CA LYS A 9 -4.42 8.37 -1.82
C LYS A 9 -5.06 7.48 -0.76
N LEU A 10 -5.65 6.35 -1.15
CA LEU A 10 -6.31 5.36 -0.26
C LEU A 10 -7.32 5.98 0.74
N LYS A 11 -7.90 7.14 0.40
CA LYS A 11 -8.77 7.95 1.27
C LYS A 11 -8.18 8.19 2.68
N ARG A 12 -6.86 8.37 2.79
CA ARG A 12 -6.13 8.55 4.04
C ARG A 12 -5.15 9.71 3.97
N THR A 13 -4.85 10.31 5.12
CA THR A 13 -3.77 11.30 5.29
C THR A 13 -2.40 10.67 4.99
N ALA A 14 -1.36 11.49 4.83
CA ALA A 14 -0.02 11.00 4.53
C ALA A 14 0.53 10.07 5.62
N SER A 15 0.41 10.46 6.89
CA SER A 15 0.86 9.68 8.05
C SER A 15 0.18 8.31 8.12
N HIS A 16 -1.15 8.30 8.05
CA HIS A 16 -1.93 7.06 8.13
C HIS A 16 -1.66 6.15 6.92
N ARG A 17 -1.42 6.70 5.72
CA ARG A 17 -1.05 5.90 4.55
C ARG A 17 0.31 5.22 4.73
N SER A 18 1.31 5.93 5.25
CA SER A 18 2.63 5.34 5.53
C SER A 18 2.53 4.22 6.56
N ALA A 19 1.78 4.42 7.64
CA ALA A 19 1.55 3.39 8.66
C ALA A 19 0.82 2.16 8.09
N LEU A 20 -0.23 2.38 7.28
CA LEU A 20 -0.99 1.30 6.63
C LEU A 20 -0.09 0.46 5.71
N LEU A 21 0.70 1.11 4.85
CA LEU A 21 1.56 0.39 3.90
C LEU A 21 2.64 -0.41 4.64
N ARG A 22 3.25 0.16 5.68
CA ARG A 22 4.23 -0.54 6.53
C ARG A 22 3.63 -1.77 7.20
N SER A 23 2.45 -1.63 7.80
CA SER A 23 1.71 -2.76 8.40
C SER A 23 1.38 -3.85 7.38
N LEU A 24 0.86 -3.50 6.21
CA LEU A 24 0.51 -4.46 5.16
C LEU A 24 1.73 -5.20 4.63
N SER A 25 2.86 -4.51 4.44
CA SER A 25 4.12 -5.14 4.02
C SER A 25 4.62 -6.14 5.07
N THR A 26 4.61 -5.76 6.35
CA THR A 26 4.99 -6.67 7.44
C THR A 26 4.07 -7.90 7.49
N SER A 27 2.76 -7.71 7.39
CA SER A 27 1.80 -8.84 7.35
C SER A 27 2.00 -9.74 6.13
N LEU A 28 2.28 -9.17 4.96
CA LEU A 28 2.56 -9.95 3.75
C LEU A 28 3.84 -10.79 3.90
N LEU A 29 4.92 -10.22 4.44
CA LEU A 29 6.18 -10.94 4.65
C LEU A 29 6.04 -12.07 5.68
N ARG A 30 5.27 -11.82 6.75
CA ARG A 30 5.03 -12.79 7.83
C ARG A 30 4.14 -13.94 7.40
N HIS A 31 3.02 -13.65 6.73
CA HIS A 31 2.00 -14.65 6.42
C HIS A 31 2.07 -15.18 4.98
N LYS A 32 2.99 -14.66 4.16
CA LYS A 32 3.22 -14.99 2.74
C LYS A 32 2.04 -14.70 1.80
N ARG A 33 0.81 -14.59 2.31
CA ARG A 33 -0.41 -14.27 1.59
C ARG A 33 -1.38 -13.55 2.52
N ILE A 34 -1.98 -12.45 2.05
CA ILE A 34 -2.99 -11.67 2.79
C ILE A 34 -4.13 -11.28 1.85
N THR A 35 -5.35 -11.19 2.39
CA THR A 35 -6.52 -10.69 1.64
C THR A 35 -6.68 -9.20 1.89
N THR A 36 -6.64 -8.39 0.83
CA THR A 36 -6.83 -6.93 0.90
C THR A 36 -7.58 -6.41 -0.33
N THR A 37 -7.96 -5.14 -0.33
CA THR A 37 -8.55 -4.50 -1.52
C THR A 37 -7.52 -4.32 -2.63
N VAL A 38 -7.93 -4.43 -3.90
CA VAL A 38 -7.07 -4.26 -5.08
C VAL A 38 -6.21 -2.99 -5.03
N ALA A 39 -6.77 -1.88 -4.55
CA ALA A 39 -6.02 -0.63 -4.45
C ALA A 39 -4.90 -0.65 -3.42
N LYS A 40 -5.10 -1.31 -2.27
CA LYS A 40 -4.06 -1.48 -1.25
C LYS A 40 -2.99 -2.44 -1.74
N ALA A 41 -3.39 -3.56 -2.35
CA ALA A 41 -2.48 -4.57 -2.87
C ALA A 41 -1.48 -3.99 -3.90
N LYS A 42 -1.95 -3.18 -4.86
CA LYS A 42 -1.08 -2.54 -5.86
C LYS A 42 -0.05 -1.58 -5.26
N GLU A 43 -0.42 -0.83 -4.22
CA GLU A 43 0.51 0.09 -3.54
C GLU A 43 1.49 -0.66 -2.64
N THR A 44 1.02 -1.68 -1.90
CA THR A 44 1.89 -2.53 -1.07
C THR A 44 2.90 -3.30 -1.92
N ARG A 45 2.50 -3.78 -3.10
CA ARG A 45 3.40 -4.45 -4.04
C ARG A 45 4.60 -3.58 -4.42
N MET A 46 4.35 -2.32 -4.80
CA MET A 46 5.42 -1.36 -5.13
C MET A 46 6.38 -1.10 -3.97
N LEU A 47 5.95 -1.28 -2.72
CA LEU A 47 6.81 -1.10 -1.54
C LEU A 47 7.62 -2.36 -1.21
N VAL A 48 7.06 -3.55 -1.43
CA VAL A 48 7.69 -4.83 -1.07
C VAL A 48 8.67 -5.33 -2.13
N GLU A 49 8.42 -5.00 -3.41
CA GLU A 49 9.31 -5.35 -4.53
C GLU A 49 10.45 -4.34 -4.73
N LYS A 50 10.42 -3.22 -4.01
CA LYS A 50 11.47 -2.19 -4.04
C LYS A 50 12.60 -2.56 -3.09
#